data_AF-A0AA86MQ07-F1
#
_entry.id   AF-A0AA86MQ07-F1
#
_cell.length_a   1.000
_cell.length_b   1.000
_cell.length_c   1.000
_cell.angle_alpha   90.00
_cell.angle_beta   90.00
_cell.angle_gamma   90.00
#
_symmetry.space_group_name_H-M   'P 1'
#
loop_
_entity.id
_entity.type
_entity.pdbx_description
1 polymer ?
#
loop_
_entity_poly.entity_id
_entity_poly.type
_entity_poly.pdbx_seq_one_letter_code
_entity_poly.pdbx_strand_id
1 'polypeptide(L)'
;MKNIKLLSQILKRTNKLIVSGEYKQSYSLGNSFSRKRKLSFSNVVYLICSVLRKSIPLEIDNFIENHTCLNFPNISKQAFSKARQNISPEAFKELCRLFVDSFYNSKKKLNKWHGFNILAVDGTSIQVPDTIECGKYFGVSKN
;
A
#
# COMPACT_ATOMS: atom_id res chain seq x y z
N MET A 1 -9.10 13.44 20.78
CA MET A 1 -8.21 14.45 20.14
C MET A 1 -6.75 14.02 19.95
N LYS A 2 -6.02 13.46 20.95
CA LYS A 2 -4.59 13.08 20.79
C LYS A 2 -4.30 12.06 19.67
N ASN A 3 -5.14 11.02 19.53
CA ASN A 3 -4.95 9.99 18.49
C ASN A 3 -5.16 10.52 17.07
N ILE A 4 -6.08 11.48 16.87
CA ILE A 4 -6.33 12.13 15.56
C ILE A 4 -5.11 12.96 15.14
N LYS A 5 -4.49 13.68 16.08
CA LYS A 5 -3.28 14.48 15.82
C LYS A 5 -2.10 13.58 15.41
N LEU A 6 -1.91 12.46 16.11
CA LEU A 6 -0.89 11.48 15.77
C LEU A 6 -1.13 10.90 14.38
N LEU A 7 -2.35 10.42 14.10
CA LEU A 7 -2.69 9.87 12.79
C LEU A 7 -2.44 10.88 11.67
N SER A 8 -2.85 12.14 11.85
CA SER A 8 -2.57 13.22 10.89
C SER A 8 -1.08 13.42 10.64
N GLN A 9 -0.24 13.35 11.69
CA GLN A 9 1.22 13.44 11.55
C GLN A 9 1.80 12.25 10.79
N ILE A 10 1.33 11.03 11.07
CA ILE A 10 1.77 9.83 10.38
C ILE A 10 1.40 9.93 8.90
N LEU A 11 0.15 10.25 8.57
CA LEU A 11 -0.31 10.40 7.18
C LEU A 11 0.50 11.47 6.41
N LYS A 12 0.84 12.59 7.05
CA LYS A 12 1.71 13.62 6.45
C LYS A 12 3.11 13.08 6.15
N ARG A 13 3.70 12.30 7.05
CA ARG A 13 5.00 11.65 6.84
C ARG A 13 4.95 10.60 5.74
N THR A 14 3.93 9.75 5.74
CA THR A 14 3.68 8.76 4.69
C THR A 14 3.56 9.42 3.32
N ASN A 15 2.77 10.49 3.22
CA ASN A 15 2.62 11.24 1.97
C ASN A 15 3.96 11.85 1.51
N LYS A 16 4.74 12.44 2.44
CA LYS A 16 6.07 12.98 2.14
C LYS A 16 7.02 11.90 1.59
N LEU A 17 6.97 10.70 2.14
CA LEU A 17 7.77 9.57 1.66
C LEU A 17 7.34 9.16 0.24
N ILE A 18 6.04 8.96 0.01
CA ILE A 18 5.50 8.50 -1.30
C ILE A 18 5.84 9.45 -2.45
N VAL A 19 5.91 10.77 -2.19
CA VAL A 19 6.26 11.77 -3.23
C VAL A 19 7.76 12.02 -3.36
N SER A 20 8.58 11.47 -2.47
CA SER A 20 10.03 11.68 -2.48
C SER A 20 10.71 11.02 -3.69
N GLY A 21 11.76 11.64 -4.19
CA GLY A 21 12.53 11.12 -5.32
C GLY A 21 13.29 9.84 -4.95
N GLU A 22 13.79 9.80 -3.72
CA GLU A 22 14.57 8.70 -3.14
C GLU A 22 13.71 7.43 -3.02
N TYR A 23 12.49 7.56 -2.52
CA TYR A 23 11.56 6.44 -2.41
C TYR A 23 11.14 5.91 -3.79
N LYS A 24 10.82 6.81 -4.72
CA LYS A 24 10.54 6.42 -6.11
C LYS A 24 11.73 5.67 -6.72
N GLN A 25 12.95 6.17 -6.53
CA GLN A 25 14.16 5.56 -7.09
C GLN A 25 14.44 4.18 -6.47
N SER A 26 14.25 4.05 -5.15
CA SER A 26 14.53 2.81 -4.42
C SER A 26 13.58 1.67 -4.79
N TYR A 27 12.35 1.97 -5.21
CA TYR A 27 11.32 0.96 -5.44
C TYR A 27 10.76 0.91 -6.86
N SER A 28 11.28 1.71 -7.78
CA SER A 28 11.01 1.53 -9.21
C SER A 28 11.85 0.37 -9.74
N LEU A 29 11.22 -0.59 -10.42
CA LEU A 29 11.95 -1.71 -11.02
C LEU A 29 12.61 -1.27 -12.34
N GLY A 30 13.93 -1.47 -12.43
CA GLY A 30 14.73 -1.04 -13.57
C GLY A 30 14.61 0.47 -13.83
N ASN A 31 14.51 0.86 -15.11
CA ASN A 31 14.38 2.27 -15.51
C ASN A 31 12.92 2.78 -15.55
N SER A 32 12.02 2.11 -14.83
CA SER A 32 10.61 2.49 -14.75
C SER A 32 10.43 3.85 -14.06
N PHE A 33 9.36 4.56 -14.42
CA PHE A 33 9.01 5.89 -13.86
C PHE A 33 10.09 6.99 -13.99
N SER A 34 11.12 6.78 -14.83
CA SER A 34 12.15 7.77 -15.18
C SER A 34 11.60 8.92 -16.03
N ARG A 35 10.66 8.62 -16.93
CA ARG A 35 9.99 9.60 -17.80
C ARG A 35 8.75 10.20 -17.15
N LYS A 36 8.52 11.48 -17.39
CA LYS A 36 7.28 12.18 -17.03
C LYS A 36 6.13 11.70 -17.93
N ARG A 37 5.25 10.87 -17.38
CA ARG A 37 4.03 10.36 -18.04
C ARG A 37 2.79 10.75 -17.23
N LYS A 38 1.60 10.56 -17.82
CA LYS A 38 0.31 10.81 -17.15
C LYS A 38 0.21 10.09 -15.80
N LEU A 39 0.57 8.80 -15.76
CA LEU A 39 0.53 7.99 -14.55
C LEU A 39 1.91 7.96 -13.88
N SER A 40 2.04 8.67 -12.75
CA SER A 40 3.27 8.74 -11.96
C SER A 40 3.43 7.54 -11.01
N PHE A 41 4.62 7.36 -10.44
CA PHE A 41 4.87 6.37 -9.39
C PHE A 41 3.92 6.56 -8.20
N SER A 42 3.85 7.79 -7.65
CA SER A 42 3.02 8.11 -6.48
C SER A 42 1.53 7.86 -6.76
N ASN A 43 1.04 8.16 -7.96
CA ASN A 43 -0.34 7.88 -8.36
C ASN A 43 -0.68 6.40 -8.26
N VAL A 44 0.23 5.52 -8.74
CA VAL A 44 0.04 4.07 -8.68
C VAL A 44 0.06 3.59 -7.23
N VAL A 45 0.98 4.11 -6.41
CA VAL A 45 1.03 3.79 -4.97
C VAL A 45 -0.27 4.19 -4.26
N TYR A 46 -0.78 5.41 -4.49
CA TYR A 46 -2.03 5.87 -3.90
C TYR A 46 -3.22 4.99 -4.30
N LEU A 47 -3.33 4.63 -5.58
CA LEU A 47 -4.41 3.77 -6.06
C LEU A 47 -4.32 2.34 -5.52
N ILE A 48 -3.12 1.82 -5.24
CA ILE A 48 -2.96 0.54 -4.56
C ILE A 48 -3.38 0.66 -3.08
N CYS A 49 -2.98 1.75 -2.41
CA CYS A 49 -3.34 2.01 -1.02
C CYS A 49 -4.83 2.32 -0.81
N SER A 50 -5.57 2.75 -1.83
CA SER A 50 -7.01 3.01 -1.74
C SER A 50 -7.89 1.74 -1.73
N VAL A 51 -7.26 0.56 -1.75
CA VAL A 51 -7.89 -0.76 -1.61
C VAL A 51 -8.82 -1.13 -2.77
N LEU A 52 -8.31 -1.96 -3.68
CA LEU A 52 -9.05 -2.47 -4.83
C LEU A 52 -9.91 -3.67 -4.43
N ARG A 53 -11.16 -3.44 -4.01
CA ARG A 53 -12.12 -4.50 -3.60
C ARG A 53 -13.01 -4.97 -4.73
N LYS A 54 -13.20 -4.14 -5.75
CA LYS A 54 -13.98 -4.39 -6.96
C LYS A 54 -13.07 -4.63 -8.16
N SER A 55 -13.66 -4.71 -9.35
CA SER A 55 -12.89 -4.79 -10.59
C SER A 55 -12.00 -3.55 -10.76
N ILE A 56 -10.81 -3.72 -11.35
CA ILE A 56 -9.85 -2.63 -11.56
C ILE A 56 -10.46 -1.40 -12.27
N PRO A 57 -11.25 -1.53 -13.36
CA PRO A 57 -11.87 -0.37 -13.99
C PRO A 57 -12.77 0.42 -13.03
N LEU A 58 -13.65 -0.27 -12.31
CA LEU A 58 -14.58 0.34 -11.37
C LEU A 58 -13.85 1.02 -10.20
N GLU A 59 -12.73 0.45 -9.75
CA GLU A 59 -11.91 1.07 -8.71
C GLU A 59 -11.16 2.32 -9.21
N ILE A 60 -10.71 2.33 -10.46
CA ILE A 60 -10.13 3.54 -11.08
C ILE A 60 -11.18 4.65 -11.12
N ASP A 61 -12.39 4.34 -11.61
CA ASP A 61 -13.48 5.32 -11.71
C ASP A 61 -13.88 5.84 -10.32
N ASN A 62 -14.12 4.96 -9.36
CA ASN A 62 -14.42 5.34 -7.97
C ASN A 62 -13.29 6.18 -7.35
N PHE A 63 -12.03 5.86 -7.62
CA PHE A 63 -10.90 6.61 -7.07
C PHE A 63 -10.89 8.05 -7.60
N ILE A 64 -11.10 8.22 -8.91
CA ILE A 64 -11.16 9.53 -9.56
C ILE A 64 -12.34 10.35 -9.04
N GLU A 65 -13.53 9.74 -8.93
CA GLU A 65 -14.75 10.40 -8.44
C GLU A 65 -14.65 10.80 -6.96
N ASN A 66 -14.11 9.93 -6.10
CA ASN A 66 -14.00 10.20 -4.66
C ASN A 66 -12.87 11.18 -4.32
N HIS A 67 -11.91 11.40 -5.24
CA HIS A 67 -10.73 12.23 -5.00
C HIS A 67 -10.49 13.26 -6.10
N THR A 68 -11.56 13.94 -6.53
CA THR A 68 -11.50 15.01 -7.55
C THR A 68 -10.46 16.09 -7.22
N CYS A 69 -10.22 16.37 -5.93
CA CYS A 69 -9.21 17.32 -5.47
C CYS A 69 -7.76 16.93 -5.81
N LEU A 70 -7.50 15.66 -6.14
CA LEU A 70 -6.16 15.17 -6.49
C LEU A 70 -5.82 15.39 -7.98
N ASN A 71 -6.77 15.83 -8.82
CA ASN A 71 -6.59 15.95 -10.27
C ASN A 71 -5.98 14.68 -10.89
N PHE A 72 -6.46 13.51 -10.46
CA PHE A 72 -5.92 12.23 -10.90
C PHE A 72 -6.14 12.02 -12.40
N PRO A 73 -5.14 11.55 -13.16
CA PRO A 73 -5.28 11.36 -14.60
C PRO A 73 -6.32 10.29 -14.93
N ASN A 74 -7.09 10.51 -15.99
CA ASN A 74 -7.88 9.43 -16.58
C ASN A 74 -6.93 8.36 -17.18
N ILE A 75 -7.09 7.11 -16.75
CA ILE A 75 -6.21 5.99 -17.10
C ILE A 75 -7.02 4.73 -17.42
N SER A 76 -6.48 3.88 -18.29
CA SER A 76 -7.07 2.56 -18.55
C SER A 76 -6.62 1.50 -17.54
N LYS A 77 -7.42 0.44 -17.40
CA LYS A 77 -7.06 -0.78 -16.66
C LYS A 77 -5.67 -1.31 -17.05
N GLN A 78 -5.37 -1.33 -18.34
CA GLN A 78 -4.11 -1.86 -18.87
C GLN A 78 -2.93 -0.96 -18.46
N ALA A 79 -3.11 0.36 -18.50
CA ALA A 79 -2.10 1.31 -18.07
C ALA A 79 -1.77 1.13 -16.58
N PHE A 80 -2.79 0.99 -15.73
CA PHE A 80 -2.59 0.72 -14.31
C PHE A 80 -1.91 -0.63 -14.06
N SER A 81 -2.39 -1.71 -14.69
CA SER A 81 -1.83 -3.06 -14.55
C SER A 81 -0.34 -3.09 -14.89
N LYS A 82 0.04 -2.48 -16.01
CA LYS A 82 1.45 -2.37 -16.44
C LYS A 82 2.28 -1.52 -15.49
N ALA A 83 1.74 -0.42 -14.98
CA ALA A 83 2.48 0.44 -14.05
C ALA A 83 2.70 -0.25 -12.69
N ARG A 84 1.69 -0.94 -12.16
CA ARG A 84 1.76 -1.70 -10.91
C ARG A 84 2.89 -2.75 -10.91
N GLN A 85 3.07 -3.46 -12.01
CA GLN A 85 4.13 -4.48 -12.14
C GLN A 85 5.55 -3.91 -12.04
N ASN A 86 5.71 -2.59 -12.16
CA ASN A 86 7.01 -1.92 -12.11
C ASN A 86 7.34 -1.30 -10.74
N ILE A 87 6.57 -1.62 -9.70
CA ILE A 87 6.82 -1.18 -8.33
C ILE A 87 7.18 -2.40 -7.48
N SER A 88 8.30 -2.32 -6.79
CA SER A 88 8.74 -3.36 -5.85
C SER A 88 7.74 -3.50 -4.70
N PRO A 89 7.35 -4.71 -4.29
CA PRO A 89 6.49 -4.91 -3.11
C PRO A 89 7.13 -4.37 -1.81
N GLU A 90 8.45 -4.21 -1.77
CA GLU A 90 9.23 -3.64 -0.67
C GLU A 90 8.81 -2.20 -0.34
N ALA A 91 8.33 -1.44 -1.32
CA ALA A 91 7.73 -0.12 -1.11
C ALA A 91 6.67 -0.19 -0.01
N PHE A 92 5.71 -1.11 -0.16
CA PHE A 92 4.60 -1.23 0.77
C PHE A 92 5.05 -1.78 2.13
N LYS A 93 6.10 -2.61 2.18
CA LYS A 93 6.72 -3.02 3.45
C LYS A 93 7.29 -1.82 4.19
N GLU A 94 7.95 -0.88 3.50
CA GLU A 94 8.46 0.34 4.13
C GLU A 94 7.32 1.25 4.61
N LEU A 95 6.25 1.44 3.83
CA LEU A 95 5.08 2.21 4.27
C LEU A 95 4.46 1.62 5.55
N CYS A 96 4.32 0.30 5.61
CA CYS A 96 3.84 -0.39 6.79
C CYS A 96 4.78 -0.17 7.99
N ARG A 97 6.10 -0.31 7.80
CA ARG A 97 7.10 -0.05 8.85
C ARG A 97 7.03 1.39 9.35
N LEU A 98 7.00 2.38 8.46
CA LEU A 98 6.88 3.79 8.81
C LEU A 98 5.66 4.04 9.70
N PHE A 99 4.51 3.41 9.37
CA PHE A 99 3.29 3.55 10.15
C PHE A 99 3.43 2.94 11.54
N VAL A 100 3.90 1.69 11.60
CA VAL A 100 4.14 0.92 12.84
C VAL A 100 5.12 1.69 13.74
N ASP A 101 6.28 2.03 13.22
CA ASP A 101 7.34 2.73 13.97
C ASP A 101 6.87 4.09 14.44
N SER A 102 6.18 4.86 13.60
CA SER A 102 5.67 6.17 13.99
C SER A 102 4.63 6.05 15.12
N PHE A 103 3.76 5.04 15.07
CA PHE A 103 2.77 4.82 16.11
C PHE A 103 3.43 4.38 17.43
N TYR A 104 4.26 3.34 17.41
CA TYR A 104 4.86 2.76 18.61
C TYR A 104 5.89 3.71 19.26
N ASN A 105 6.66 4.47 18.48
CA ASN A 105 7.62 5.45 19.01
C ASN A 105 6.94 6.70 19.58
N SER A 106 5.72 7.04 19.13
CA SER A 106 5.00 8.22 19.63
C SER A 106 4.34 8.01 20.99
N LYS A 107 4.03 6.75 21.37
CA LYS A 107 3.35 6.43 22.62
C LYS A 107 4.35 6.09 23.71
N LYS A 108 4.55 7.04 24.65
CA LYS A 108 5.40 6.86 25.83
C LYS A 108 5.00 5.68 26.74
N LYS A 109 3.71 5.31 26.78
CA LYS A 109 3.19 4.11 27.48
C LYS A 109 2.09 3.47 26.65
N LEU A 110 2.35 2.29 26.13
CA LEU A 110 1.32 1.39 25.60
C LEU A 110 0.71 0.64 26.78
N ASN A 111 -0.60 0.47 26.77
CA ASN A 111 -1.26 -0.37 27.76
C ASN A 111 -0.88 -1.82 27.46
N LYS A 112 -0.07 -2.42 28.34
CA LYS A 112 0.35 -3.82 28.25
C LYS A 112 -0.42 -4.64 29.28
N TRP A 113 -0.77 -5.87 28.96
CA TRP A 113 -1.33 -6.83 29.89
C TRP A 113 -0.20 -7.72 30.42
N HIS A 114 0.11 -7.61 31.72
CA HIS A 114 1.27 -8.29 32.34
C HIS A 114 2.59 -8.15 31.57
N GLY A 115 2.85 -6.99 30.93
CA GLY A 115 4.05 -6.76 30.13
C GLY A 115 3.97 -7.17 28.66
N PHE A 116 2.85 -7.78 28.23
CA PHE A 116 2.60 -8.23 26.87
C PHE A 116 1.67 -7.29 26.09
N ASN A 117 1.86 -7.22 24.76
CA ASN A 117 0.89 -6.64 23.85
C ASN A 117 -0.16 -7.71 23.53
N ILE A 118 -1.44 -7.43 23.80
CA ILE A 118 -2.53 -8.31 23.41
C ILE A 118 -2.95 -7.96 21.99
N LEU A 119 -2.82 -8.92 21.08
CA LEU A 119 -3.23 -8.81 19.69
C LEU A 119 -4.31 -9.84 19.43
N ALA A 120 -5.51 -9.40 19.08
CA ALA A 120 -6.52 -10.27 18.50
C ALA A 120 -6.26 -10.36 17.00
N VAL A 121 -5.95 -11.55 16.50
CA VAL A 121 -5.67 -11.79 15.08
C VAL A 121 -6.75 -12.73 14.56
N ASP A 122 -7.46 -12.27 13.54
CA ASP A 122 -8.33 -13.11 12.73
C ASP A 122 -7.63 -13.42 11.40
N GLY A 123 -7.79 -14.65 10.93
CA GLY A 123 -7.13 -15.16 9.73
C GLY A 123 -8.15 -15.42 8.64
N THR A 124 -7.77 -15.16 7.38
CA THR A 124 -8.57 -15.56 6.23
C THR A 124 -7.68 -16.36 5.28
N SER A 125 -8.20 -17.48 4.79
CA SER A 125 -7.56 -18.23 3.72
C SER A 125 -7.89 -17.60 2.38
N ILE A 126 -6.87 -17.36 1.56
CA ILE A 126 -7.03 -16.83 0.20
C ILE A 126 -6.55 -17.91 -0.77
N GLN A 127 -7.36 -18.21 -1.78
CA GLN A 127 -6.95 -19.09 -2.85
C GLN A 127 -5.91 -18.38 -3.73
N VAL A 128 -4.75 -19.00 -3.85
CA VAL A 128 -3.71 -18.63 -4.83
C VAL A 128 -3.89 -19.46 -6.11
N PRO A 129 -3.29 -19.08 -7.26
CA PRO A 129 -3.33 -19.90 -8.47
C PRO A 129 -2.89 -21.34 -8.18
N ASP A 130 -3.68 -22.31 -8.66
CA ASP A 130 -3.40 -23.73 -8.45
C ASP A 130 -2.22 -24.17 -9.33
N THR A 131 -1.02 -24.04 -8.77
CA THR A 131 0.24 -24.41 -9.41
C THR A 131 1.08 -25.23 -8.44
N ILE A 132 1.92 -26.11 -8.98
CA ILE A 132 2.84 -26.94 -8.18
C ILE A 132 3.74 -26.06 -7.30
N GLU A 133 4.20 -24.92 -7.82
CA GLU A 133 5.03 -23.97 -7.08
C GLU A 133 4.28 -23.35 -5.90
N CYS A 134 3.04 -22.88 -6.13
CA CYS A 134 2.20 -22.36 -5.06
C CYS A 134 1.90 -23.41 -3.99
N GLY A 135 1.59 -24.65 -4.38
CA GLY A 135 1.35 -25.74 -3.44
C GLY A 135 2.58 -26.08 -2.59
N LYS A 136 3.78 -26.00 -3.16
CA LYS A 136 5.04 -26.19 -2.42
C LYS A 136 5.35 -25.05 -1.46
N TYR A 137 5.10 -23.81 -1.85
CA TYR A 137 5.46 -22.62 -1.06
C TYR A 137 4.42 -22.28 0.03
N PHE A 138 3.12 -22.31 -0.33
CA PHE A 138 2.02 -21.91 0.56
C PHE A 138 1.33 -23.09 1.25
N GLY A 139 1.58 -24.33 0.80
CA GLY A 139 0.85 -25.52 1.24
C GLY A 139 -0.44 -25.76 0.46
N VAL A 140 -1.07 -26.92 0.69
CA VAL A 140 -2.34 -27.32 0.08
C VAL A 140 -3.33 -27.70 1.18
N SER A 141 -4.56 -27.20 1.08
CA SER A 141 -5.68 -27.65 1.93
C SER A 141 -6.67 -28.41 1.05
N LYS A 142 -7.07 -29.61 1.50
CA LYS A 142 -8.24 -30.29 0.92
C LYS A 142 -9.48 -29.69 1.57
N ASN A 143 -10.46 -29.31 0.75
CA ASN A 143 -11.81 -28.99 1.23
C ASN A 143 -12.51 -30.27 1.70
#